data_AF-A0A261F7W9-F1
#
_entry.id   AF-A0A261F7W9-F1
#
_cell.length_a   1.000
_cell.length_b   1.000
_cell.length_c   1.000
_cell.angle_alpha   90.00
_cell.angle_beta   90.00
_cell.angle_gamma   90.00
#
_symmetry.space_group_name_H-M   'P 1'
#
loop_
_entity.id
_entity.type
_entity.pdbx_description
1 polymer ?
#
loop_
_entity_poly.entity_id
_entity_poly.type
_entity_poly.pdbx_seq_one_letter_code
_entity_poly.pdbx_strand_id
1 'polypeptide(L)'
;MPTIRFANVLLEENPRALECPGLYVHATGRFQPLDVADNNPAHSVWSFAAHSSFNFMTYFNALSVGKLREYASAQKFTLTVTHKGGQAHLQPIIASVYSHTPQPQGEPVLLPASQDWHSVEVELPCNTDTVLASFVLTTEDEPVELTHSYYSVSVEQQLRDVNLVLSTTTFKKESYVRDNIAKVKAQLCQPGDELADHFHMYVIDNGRTLPVHELSDEHVTIRPNKNVGGAGGFARGMIEAMEQEKPATHIILMDDDVSIAPESIRRTYNLLRIVNDEYKEALVSGSMLNFIVPNLSMEDTGWVTPQGPFAPLKPQLDANNLDDLIYNETFEAPKDIQRRQRYAGWWYCCIPISVIKRVGLPLPFFIRSDDTEYGTRTMVPLMSMNGIGIWHMPFYIRYSAAVERYQTIRNTLTAQFTTGFAPDSDFIYQVHNFVRLELKKFGYTNARLVLDAFEDFLKGPEFYSAKGMAEKTFLAANKNQEKLVDYAQLQKQTAALGLDFDPSHYTHQLVDSDSPRSYVQRIADYVTDNGQRFLHSQGEGYVVIPTDGWSYPAGVIRGKKYIIVVDWYSQKGAVRQKDIQQFKEIQARYRRDMKYFKAHEKQLRARYEASRSRVTSLEFWKNYLDMK
;
A
#
# COMPACT_ATOMS: atom_id res chain seq x y z
N MET A 1 -11.42 19.46 29.12
CA MET A 1 -10.92 19.01 27.80
C MET A 1 -11.39 17.59 27.61
N PRO A 2 -12.07 17.24 26.52
CA PRO A 2 -12.35 15.84 26.20
C PRO A 2 -11.03 15.04 26.12
N THR A 3 -11.05 13.84 26.69
CA THR A 3 -9.91 12.91 26.69
C THR A 3 -10.40 11.58 26.15
N ILE A 4 -9.61 10.96 25.27
CA ILE A 4 -9.91 9.67 24.66
C ILE A 4 -8.72 8.72 24.84
N ARG A 5 -9.00 7.43 25.08
CA ARG A 5 -8.01 6.36 24.94
C ARG A 5 -7.67 6.24 23.45
N PHE A 6 -6.49 6.74 23.07
CA PHE A 6 -6.09 6.88 21.68
C PHE A 6 -5.43 5.62 21.11
N ALA A 7 -4.45 5.06 21.83
CA ALA A 7 -3.64 3.95 21.35
C ALA A 7 -3.30 2.99 22.50
N ASN A 8 -3.40 1.69 22.24
CA ASN A 8 -2.96 0.65 23.16
C ASN A 8 -1.45 0.44 23.05
N VAL A 9 -0.81 0.09 24.17
CA VAL A 9 0.53 -0.49 24.17
C VAL A 9 0.37 -1.96 23.75
N LEU A 10 0.95 -2.29 22.60
CA LEU A 10 0.84 -3.58 21.95
C LEU A 10 2.03 -4.48 22.26
N LEU A 11 1.72 -5.74 22.56
CA LEU A 11 2.66 -6.85 22.49
C LEU A 11 1.95 -8.02 21.80
N GLU A 12 2.66 -8.75 20.97
CA GLU A 12 2.10 -9.84 20.18
C GLU A 12 3.06 -11.04 20.19
N GLU A 13 2.51 -12.24 20.06
CA GLU A 13 3.27 -13.51 19.99
C GLU A 13 3.12 -14.21 18.62
N ASN A 14 2.51 -13.54 17.63
CA ASN A 14 2.41 -14.12 16.29
C ASN A 14 3.80 -14.21 15.62
N PRO A 15 3.96 -15.06 14.58
CA PRO A 15 5.27 -15.32 13.98
C PRO A 15 6.07 -14.07 13.60
N ARG A 16 5.40 -13.00 13.14
CA ARG A 16 6.08 -11.75 12.74
C ARG A 16 6.56 -10.94 13.94
N ALA A 17 5.79 -10.94 15.03
CA ALA A 17 6.20 -10.30 16.27
C ALA A 17 7.40 -11.02 16.90
N LEU A 18 7.48 -12.34 16.76
CA LEU A 18 8.64 -13.12 17.19
C LEU A 18 9.87 -12.91 16.29
N GLU A 19 9.66 -12.74 14.98
CA GLU A 19 10.73 -12.45 14.02
C GLU A 19 11.29 -11.03 14.18
N CYS A 20 10.42 -10.05 14.46
CA CYS A 20 10.75 -8.64 14.57
C CYS A 20 10.17 -8.00 15.86
N PRO A 21 10.63 -8.42 17.06
CA PRO A 21 10.07 -7.94 18.32
C PRO A 21 10.27 -6.43 18.52
N GLY A 22 11.28 -5.84 17.89
CA GLY A 22 11.55 -4.41 17.95
C GLY A 22 10.51 -3.50 17.27
N LEU A 23 9.53 -4.07 16.55
CA LEU A 23 8.32 -3.33 16.17
C LEU A 23 7.43 -2.98 17.37
N TYR A 24 7.58 -3.72 18.47
CA TYR A 24 6.78 -3.59 19.68
C TYR A 24 7.64 -3.18 20.88
N VAL A 25 8.78 -3.83 21.13
CA VAL A 25 9.63 -3.54 22.29
C VAL A 25 11.11 -3.87 22.02
N HIS A 26 12.01 -3.01 22.50
CA HIS A 26 13.42 -3.35 22.64
C HIS A 26 13.71 -3.77 24.08
N ALA A 27 14.10 -5.03 24.28
CA ALA A 27 14.23 -5.64 25.60
C ALA A 27 15.66 -6.08 25.90
N THR A 28 16.13 -5.89 27.14
CA THR A 28 17.37 -6.50 27.65
C THR A 28 17.12 -7.83 28.39
N GLY A 29 15.85 -8.19 28.62
CA GLY A 29 15.44 -9.42 29.27
C GLY A 29 14.25 -10.08 28.60
N ARG A 30 13.83 -11.22 29.15
CA ARG A 30 12.69 -11.98 28.61
C ARG A 30 11.37 -11.29 28.95
N PHE A 31 10.46 -11.31 28.00
CA PHE A 31 9.05 -10.98 28.20
C PHE A 31 8.21 -12.04 27.48
N GLN A 32 7.07 -12.41 28.04
CA GLN A 32 6.21 -13.46 27.47
C GLN A 32 4.75 -13.25 27.87
N PRO A 33 3.79 -13.66 27.02
CA PRO A 33 2.40 -13.66 27.42
C PRO A 33 2.18 -14.70 28.53
N LEU A 34 1.23 -14.43 29.42
CA LEU A 34 0.74 -15.38 30.41
C LEU A 34 -0.61 -15.93 29.95
N ASP A 35 -0.78 -17.25 30.08
CA ASP A 35 -2.08 -17.89 29.88
C ASP A 35 -3.03 -17.48 31.02
N VAL A 36 -3.89 -16.50 30.74
CA VAL A 36 -4.94 -16.08 31.66
C VAL A 36 -6.24 -16.80 31.28
N ALA A 37 -6.93 -17.37 32.27
CA ALA A 37 -8.10 -18.22 32.07
C ALA A 37 -9.30 -17.55 31.35
N ASP A 38 -9.30 -16.23 31.16
CA ASP A 38 -10.45 -15.48 30.63
C ASP A 38 -10.55 -15.53 29.09
N ASN A 39 -9.56 -16.11 28.37
CA ASN A 39 -9.56 -16.32 26.91
C ASN A 39 -9.91 -15.08 26.05
N ASN A 40 -9.90 -13.86 26.63
CA ASN A 40 -10.14 -12.63 25.89
C ASN A 40 -8.80 -12.09 25.36
N PRO A 41 -8.53 -12.15 24.04
CA PRO A 41 -7.27 -11.68 23.47
C PRO A 41 -7.04 -10.16 23.63
N ALA A 42 -8.08 -9.38 23.93
CA ALA A 42 -7.93 -7.96 24.26
C ALA A 42 -7.36 -7.71 25.67
N HIS A 43 -7.28 -8.75 26.50
CA HIS A 43 -6.85 -8.71 27.91
C HIS A 43 -5.56 -9.52 28.10
N SER A 44 -4.65 -9.52 27.12
CA SER A 44 -3.38 -10.23 27.23
C SER A 44 -2.56 -9.67 28.42
N VAL A 45 -2.22 -10.54 29.37
CA VAL A 45 -1.27 -10.23 30.44
C VAL A 45 0.12 -10.64 29.97
N TRP A 46 1.10 -9.77 30.18
CA TRP A 46 2.49 -10.00 29.81
C TRP A 46 3.39 -9.95 31.03
N SER A 47 4.23 -10.97 31.20
CA SER A 47 5.25 -11.02 32.24
C SER A 47 6.58 -10.50 31.70
N PHE A 48 7.27 -9.68 32.49
CA PHE A 48 8.54 -9.05 32.21
C PHE A 48 9.56 -9.50 33.25
N ALA A 49 10.67 -10.09 32.81
CA ALA A 49 11.69 -10.62 33.69
C ALA A 49 12.31 -9.55 34.61
N ALA A 50 12.75 -9.95 35.79
CA ALA A 50 13.53 -9.14 36.72
C ALA A 50 14.84 -8.62 36.09
N HIS A 51 15.43 -7.58 36.69
CA HIS A 51 16.70 -6.97 36.31
C HIS A 51 16.83 -6.61 34.82
N SER A 52 15.74 -6.15 34.22
CA SER A 52 15.63 -5.97 32.78
C SER A 52 15.01 -4.61 32.44
N SER A 53 15.29 -4.14 31.24
CA SER A 53 14.78 -2.89 30.68
C SER A 53 14.03 -3.18 29.39
N PHE A 54 12.85 -2.58 29.25
CA PHE A 54 11.93 -2.74 28.13
C PHE A 54 11.56 -1.36 27.59
N ASN A 55 12.07 -1.02 26.41
CA ASN A 55 11.87 0.28 25.77
C ASN A 55 10.77 0.16 24.70
N PHE A 56 9.73 0.97 24.87
CA PHE A 56 8.54 0.99 24.03
C PHE A 56 8.56 2.12 22.96
N MET A 57 9.70 2.78 22.73
CA MET A 57 9.89 3.71 21.61
C MET A 57 10.06 2.93 20.30
N THR A 58 8.97 2.35 19.82
CA THR A 58 8.91 1.47 18.65
C THR A 58 7.79 1.88 17.71
N TYR A 59 7.73 1.32 16.50
CA TYR A 59 6.71 1.68 15.50
C TYR A 59 5.28 1.60 16.03
N PHE A 60 4.95 0.54 16.77
CA PHE A 60 3.61 0.38 17.33
C PHE A 60 3.43 1.08 18.66
N ASN A 61 4.45 1.19 19.52
CA ASN A 61 4.25 1.68 20.89
C ASN A 61 4.71 3.11 21.15
N ALA A 62 5.40 3.76 20.22
CA ALA A 62 5.62 5.19 20.30
C ALA A 62 4.34 5.96 19.95
N LEU A 63 4.04 7.00 20.72
CA LEU A 63 2.98 7.95 20.44
C LEU A 63 3.48 9.07 19.53
N SER A 64 2.87 9.21 18.36
CA SER A 64 3.12 10.24 17.34
C SER A 64 2.66 11.64 17.76
N VAL A 65 3.31 12.21 18.78
CA VAL A 65 2.94 13.51 19.39
C VAL A 65 2.91 14.64 18.38
N GLY A 66 3.92 14.73 17.49
CA GLY A 66 3.99 15.76 16.45
C GLY A 66 2.75 15.75 15.54
N LYS A 67 2.39 14.57 15.02
CA LYS A 67 1.21 14.40 14.17
C LYS A 67 -0.11 14.55 14.91
N LEU A 68 -0.20 14.16 16.18
CA LEU A 68 -1.40 14.40 16.99
C LEU A 68 -1.63 15.89 17.27
N ARG A 69 -0.57 16.68 17.44
CA ARG A 69 -0.68 18.14 17.51
C ARG A 69 -1.12 18.73 16.18
N GLU A 70 -0.52 18.29 15.07
CA GLU A 70 -0.85 18.75 13.72
C GLU A 70 -2.31 18.43 13.34
N TYR A 71 -2.71 17.16 13.45
CA TYR A 71 -3.99 16.68 12.95
C TYR A 71 -5.15 16.89 13.93
N ALA A 72 -4.88 16.92 15.24
CA ALA A 72 -5.91 16.90 16.27
C ALA A 72 -5.72 18.00 17.32
N SER A 73 -4.78 18.93 17.16
CA SER A 73 -4.54 20.02 18.12
C SER A 73 -4.41 19.51 19.57
N ALA A 74 -3.82 18.33 19.74
CA ALA A 74 -3.70 17.63 21.01
C ALA A 74 -2.82 18.39 22.02
N GLN A 75 -3.29 18.45 23.27
CA GLN A 75 -2.69 19.27 24.33
C GLN A 75 -1.96 18.45 25.38
N LYS A 76 -2.56 17.33 25.81
CA LYS A 76 -2.04 16.50 26.91
C LYS A 76 -2.01 15.04 26.52
N PHE A 77 -0.93 14.36 26.90
CA PHE A 77 -0.66 12.96 26.62
C PHE A 77 -0.41 12.23 27.94
N THR A 78 -1.16 11.17 28.20
CA THR A 78 -1.10 10.41 29.45
C THR A 78 -0.95 8.93 29.12
N LEU A 79 -0.02 8.27 29.78
CA LEU A 79 0.14 6.82 29.76
C LEU A 79 -0.58 6.24 30.98
N THR A 80 -1.43 5.25 30.78
CA THR A 80 -1.99 4.41 31.85
C THR A 80 -1.35 3.04 31.77
N VAL A 81 -0.82 2.54 32.89
CA VAL A 81 -0.24 1.19 33.01
C VAL A 81 -0.90 0.47 34.17
N THR A 82 -1.48 -0.69 33.90
CA THR A 82 -1.99 -1.60 34.95
C THR A 82 -0.97 -2.70 35.18
N HIS A 83 -0.47 -2.80 36.42
CA HIS A 83 0.64 -3.68 36.78
C HIS A 83 0.36 -4.50 38.04
N LYS A 84 1.09 -5.60 38.18
CA LYS A 84 1.16 -6.50 39.33
C LYS A 84 2.56 -7.12 39.39
N GLY A 85 2.97 -7.63 40.54
CA GLY A 85 4.22 -8.38 40.73
C GLY A 85 5.27 -7.57 41.47
N GLY A 86 6.51 -7.68 41.01
CA GLY A 86 7.67 -6.99 41.59
C GLY A 86 7.64 -5.48 41.48
N GLN A 87 8.63 -4.84 42.08
CA GLN A 87 8.87 -3.41 41.94
C GLN A 87 9.46 -3.09 40.55
N ALA A 88 9.01 -1.99 39.95
CA ALA A 88 9.54 -1.48 38.69
C ALA A 88 9.50 0.05 38.61
N HIS A 89 10.13 0.60 37.59
CA HIS A 89 10.15 2.03 37.30
C HIS A 89 9.70 2.29 35.86
N LEU A 90 8.79 3.24 35.68
CA LEU A 90 8.41 3.78 34.39
C LEU A 90 9.13 5.10 34.15
N GLN A 91 10.04 5.13 33.18
CA GLN A 91 10.70 6.35 32.75
C GLN A 91 10.01 6.88 31.48
N PRO A 92 9.31 8.03 31.52
CA PRO A 92 8.88 8.71 30.31
C PRO A 92 10.08 9.05 29.44
N ILE A 93 9.96 8.82 28.13
CA ILE A 93 10.99 9.14 27.15
C ILE A 93 10.35 9.88 25.96
N ILE A 94 11.11 10.78 25.35
CA ILE A 94 10.71 11.47 24.12
C ILE A 94 11.79 11.35 23.05
N ALA A 95 11.43 11.57 21.80
CA ALA A 95 12.35 11.82 20.71
C ALA A 95 11.97 13.10 19.98
N SER A 96 12.99 13.91 19.67
CA SER A 96 12.91 15.11 18.85
C SER A 96 13.50 14.84 17.46
N VAL A 97 13.43 15.82 16.55
CA VAL A 97 13.91 15.70 15.15
C VAL A 97 15.35 15.18 15.02
N TYR A 98 16.23 15.48 15.99
CA TYR A 98 17.66 15.12 15.94
C TYR A 98 18.05 14.09 17.02
N SER A 99 17.08 13.40 17.62
CA SER A 99 17.33 12.41 18.65
C SER A 99 17.84 11.09 18.05
N HIS A 100 19.11 10.77 18.26
CA HIS A 100 19.67 9.45 17.91
C HIS A 100 19.30 8.34 18.91
N THR A 101 18.95 8.73 20.14
CA THR A 101 18.42 7.84 21.16
C THR A 101 17.26 8.53 21.88
N PRO A 102 16.31 7.75 22.43
CA PRO A 102 15.23 8.33 23.22
C PRO A 102 15.78 9.03 24.47
N GLN A 103 15.25 10.20 24.77
CA GLN A 103 15.71 11.04 25.87
C GLN A 103 14.76 10.90 27.06
N PRO A 104 15.25 10.51 28.26
CA PRO A 104 14.41 10.45 29.46
C PRO A 104 13.91 11.83 29.84
N GLN A 105 12.66 11.89 30.30
CA GLN A 105 11.99 13.11 30.75
C GLN A 105 11.48 12.93 32.18
N GLY A 106 11.81 13.89 33.04
CA GLY A 106 11.43 13.85 34.45
C GLY A 106 12.04 12.67 35.22
N GLU A 107 11.61 12.53 36.46
CA GLU A 107 12.00 11.40 37.32
C GLU A 107 11.21 10.13 36.96
N PRO A 108 11.81 8.93 37.10
CA PRO A 108 11.09 7.67 36.95
C PRO A 108 9.92 7.57 37.95
N VAL A 109 8.79 7.07 37.47
CA VAL A 109 7.62 6.77 38.30
C VAL A 109 7.75 5.37 38.87
N LEU A 110 7.74 5.27 40.19
CA LEU A 110 7.78 3.99 40.91
C LEU A 110 6.46 3.24 40.72
N LEU A 111 6.57 1.98 40.27
CA LEU A 111 5.55 0.96 40.32
C LEU A 111 5.82 0.07 41.55
N PRO A 112 5.06 0.22 42.65
CA PRO A 112 5.32 -0.53 43.87
C PRO A 112 5.02 -2.02 43.67
N ALA A 113 5.79 -2.88 44.34
CA ALA A 113 5.49 -4.30 44.36
C ALA A 113 4.08 -4.56 44.94
N SER A 114 3.29 -5.38 44.25
CA SER A 114 1.94 -5.73 44.68
C SER A 114 1.50 -7.09 44.17
N GLN A 115 0.66 -7.75 44.96
CA GLN A 115 -0.02 -8.99 44.56
C GLN A 115 -1.37 -8.74 43.88
N ASP A 116 -1.87 -7.50 43.94
CA ASP A 116 -3.11 -7.05 43.31
C ASP A 116 -2.81 -6.17 42.10
N TRP A 117 -3.78 -6.06 41.18
CA TRP A 117 -3.65 -5.18 40.02
C TRP A 117 -3.80 -3.71 40.41
N HIS A 118 -2.82 -2.89 40.04
CA HIS A 118 -2.85 -1.44 40.25
C HIS A 118 -2.65 -0.68 38.95
N SER A 119 -3.48 0.34 38.73
CA SER A 119 -3.33 1.25 37.60
C SER A 119 -2.62 2.53 38.04
N VAL A 120 -1.60 2.91 37.28
CA VAL A 120 -0.86 4.16 37.45
C VAL A 120 -1.02 4.99 36.20
N GLU A 121 -1.32 6.28 36.38
CA GLU A 121 -1.38 7.26 35.30
C GLU A 121 -0.14 8.16 35.35
N VAL A 122 0.53 8.28 34.21
CA VAL A 122 1.76 9.06 34.05
C VAL A 122 1.56 10.07 32.93
N GLU A 123 1.66 11.35 33.25
CA GLU A 123 1.68 12.39 32.22
C GLU A 123 3.03 12.39 31.51
N LEU A 124 3.01 12.30 30.17
CA LEU A 124 4.22 12.30 29.37
C LEU A 124 4.71 13.75 29.19
N PRO A 125 5.93 14.12 29.64
CA PRO A 125 6.40 15.50 29.61
C PRO A 125 6.81 15.94 28.18
N CYS A 126 5.81 16.19 27.32
CA CYS A 126 6.04 16.52 25.91
C CYS A 126 6.26 18.03 25.73
N ASN A 127 7.48 18.44 25.43
CA ASN A 127 7.80 19.82 25.04
C ASN A 127 7.38 20.12 23.58
N THR A 128 7.62 21.34 23.10
CA THR A 128 7.26 21.77 21.73
C THR A 128 7.96 20.97 20.63
N ASP A 129 9.16 20.48 20.89
CA ASP A 129 10.02 19.81 19.92
C ASP A 129 9.85 18.29 19.93
N THR A 130 8.94 17.79 20.77
CA THR A 130 8.62 16.36 20.90
C THR A 130 7.92 15.87 19.63
N VAL A 131 8.59 14.96 18.91
CA VAL A 131 8.05 14.25 17.74
C VAL A 131 7.34 12.98 18.19
N LEU A 132 8.03 12.16 18.97
CA LEU A 132 7.54 10.90 19.54
C LEU A 132 7.64 10.92 21.05
N ALA A 133 6.69 10.28 21.73
CA ALA A 133 6.77 10.01 23.17
C ALA A 133 6.48 8.54 23.47
N SER A 134 7.15 7.98 24.46
CA SER A 134 6.92 6.62 24.95
C SER A 134 7.45 6.49 26.38
N PHE A 135 7.73 5.26 26.82
CA PHE A 135 8.30 4.95 28.13
C PHE A 135 9.29 3.79 28.07
N VAL A 136 10.12 3.70 29.11
CA VAL A 136 10.93 2.53 29.43
C VAL A 136 10.43 1.93 30.74
N LEU A 137 10.19 0.64 30.77
CA LEU A 137 9.93 -0.13 31.98
C LEU A 137 11.25 -0.78 32.43
N THR A 138 11.68 -0.49 33.65
CA THR A 138 12.83 -1.16 34.29
C THR A 138 12.36 -1.96 35.49
N THR A 139 12.62 -3.27 35.51
CA THR A 139 12.25 -4.18 36.59
C THR A 139 13.40 -4.36 37.58
N GLU A 140 13.07 -4.52 38.86
CA GLU A 140 14.06 -4.77 39.92
C GLU A 140 14.25 -6.28 40.19
N ASP A 141 14.08 -6.73 41.42
CA ASP A 141 14.45 -8.09 41.86
C ASP A 141 13.44 -9.17 41.43
N GLU A 142 12.19 -8.78 41.19
CA GLU A 142 11.10 -9.69 40.84
C GLU A 142 10.46 -9.34 39.48
N PRO A 143 9.90 -10.33 38.75
CA PRO A 143 9.17 -10.08 37.52
C PRO A 143 7.95 -9.18 37.74
N VAL A 144 7.63 -8.38 36.72
CA VAL A 144 6.43 -7.53 36.69
C VAL A 144 5.49 -8.02 35.60
N GLU A 145 4.20 -8.01 35.89
CA GLU A 145 3.14 -8.33 34.95
C GLU A 145 2.42 -7.05 34.55
N LEU A 146 2.23 -6.81 33.26
CA LEU A 146 1.42 -5.71 32.75
C LEU A 146 0.17 -6.21 32.03
N THR A 147 -0.89 -5.42 32.14
CA THR A 147 -2.11 -5.55 31.37
C THR A 147 -2.67 -4.16 31.06
N HIS A 148 -3.66 -4.06 30.17
CA HIS A 148 -4.45 -2.84 29.94
C HIS A 148 -3.65 -1.52 29.86
N SER A 149 -2.50 -1.54 29.18
CA SER A 149 -1.65 -0.35 29.06
C SER A 149 -2.01 0.44 27.80
N TYR A 150 -2.22 1.75 27.93
CA TYR A 150 -2.65 2.59 26.81
C TYR A 150 -2.28 4.07 26.99
N TYR A 151 -2.26 4.79 25.88
CA TYR A 151 -2.13 6.24 25.81
C TYR A 151 -3.51 6.90 25.70
N SER A 152 -3.73 7.93 26.51
CA SER A 152 -4.85 8.84 26.41
C SER A 152 -4.41 10.21 25.90
N VAL A 153 -5.23 10.81 25.05
CA VAL A 153 -4.98 12.11 24.43
C VAL A 153 -6.10 13.07 24.79
N SER A 154 -5.75 14.26 25.26
CA SER A 154 -6.71 15.33 25.52
C SER A 154 -6.67 16.39 24.43
N VAL A 155 -7.85 16.81 24.00
CA VAL A 155 -8.06 17.83 22.95
C VAL A 155 -8.99 18.93 23.46
N GLU A 156 -9.00 20.08 22.79
CA GLU A 156 -9.88 21.20 23.16
C GLU A 156 -11.27 21.06 22.54
N GLN A 157 -11.33 20.55 21.30
CA GLN A 157 -12.54 20.32 20.55
C GLN A 157 -13.35 19.14 21.09
N GLN A 158 -14.67 19.18 20.84
CA GLN A 158 -15.55 18.06 21.12
C GLN A 158 -15.20 16.85 20.26
N LEU A 159 -15.34 15.65 20.83
CA LEU A 159 -15.17 14.41 20.09
C LEU A 159 -16.23 14.32 18.99
N ARG A 160 -15.80 13.96 17.79
CA ARG A 160 -16.68 13.74 16.64
C ARG A 160 -17.34 12.38 16.74
N ASP A 161 -18.59 12.33 16.29
CA ASP A 161 -19.29 11.06 16.08
C ASP A 161 -18.74 10.40 14.82
N VAL A 162 -18.25 9.16 14.96
CA VAL A 162 -17.61 8.40 13.89
C VAL A 162 -18.32 7.07 13.76
N ASN A 163 -18.76 6.73 12.55
CA ASN A 163 -19.20 5.39 12.18
C ASN A 163 -18.26 4.91 11.07
N LEU A 164 -17.42 3.94 11.39
CA LEU A 164 -16.32 3.49 10.56
C LEU A 164 -16.71 2.19 9.85
N VAL A 165 -16.62 2.21 8.53
CA VAL A 165 -16.78 0.99 7.71
C VAL A 165 -15.41 0.52 7.25
N LEU A 166 -15.12 -0.77 7.33
CA LEU A 166 -14.03 -1.41 6.62
C LEU A 166 -14.59 -2.12 5.39
N SER A 167 -14.02 -1.89 4.21
CA SER A 167 -14.38 -2.59 2.99
C SER A 167 -13.18 -3.28 2.36
N THR A 168 -13.27 -4.61 2.27
CA THR A 168 -12.29 -5.45 1.59
C THR A 168 -12.88 -6.04 0.32
N THR A 169 -12.19 -5.89 -0.81
CA THR A 169 -12.56 -6.53 -2.07
C THR A 169 -11.75 -7.79 -2.27
N THR A 170 -12.40 -8.93 -2.53
CA THR A 170 -11.67 -10.21 -2.70
C THR A 170 -12.02 -10.98 -3.96
N PHE A 171 -11.03 -11.70 -4.51
CA PHE A 171 -11.20 -12.70 -5.55
C PHE A 171 -10.35 -13.95 -5.26
N LYS A 172 -10.97 -14.98 -4.68
CA LYS A 172 -10.35 -16.28 -4.38
C LYS A 172 -9.12 -16.19 -3.46
N LYS A 173 -9.25 -15.41 -2.38
CA LYS A 173 -8.27 -15.26 -1.29
C LYS A 173 -8.88 -15.64 0.07
N GLU A 174 -9.59 -16.75 0.09
CA GLU A 174 -10.46 -17.15 1.20
C GLU A 174 -9.70 -17.27 2.52
N SER A 175 -8.44 -17.73 2.51
CA SER A 175 -7.63 -17.86 3.72
C SER A 175 -7.37 -16.50 4.38
N TYR A 176 -6.82 -15.55 3.62
CA TYR A 176 -6.53 -14.21 4.12
C TYR A 176 -7.79 -13.52 4.64
N VAL A 177 -8.90 -13.62 3.90
CA VAL A 177 -10.16 -12.98 4.29
C VAL A 177 -10.72 -13.58 5.57
N ARG A 178 -10.72 -14.91 5.71
CA ARG A 178 -11.20 -15.59 6.93
C ARG A 178 -10.34 -15.22 8.14
N ASP A 179 -9.02 -15.23 8.00
CA ASP A 179 -8.10 -14.87 9.07
C ASP A 179 -8.28 -13.41 9.50
N ASN A 180 -8.49 -12.51 8.54
CA ASN A 180 -8.72 -11.10 8.78
C ASN A 180 -10.07 -10.84 9.46
N ILE A 181 -11.16 -11.51 9.04
CA ILE A 181 -12.46 -11.46 9.71
C ILE A 181 -12.32 -11.93 11.17
N ALA A 182 -11.62 -13.04 11.41
CA ALA A 182 -11.42 -13.58 12.76
C ALA A 182 -10.68 -12.58 13.67
N LYS A 183 -9.59 -11.96 13.18
CA LYS A 183 -8.86 -10.92 13.93
C LYS A 183 -9.71 -9.71 14.24
N VAL A 184 -10.48 -9.21 13.26
CA VAL A 184 -11.38 -8.05 13.44
C VAL A 184 -12.42 -8.34 14.50
N LYS A 185 -13.13 -9.48 14.42
CA LYS A 185 -14.14 -9.86 15.41
C LYS A 185 -13.54 -9.99 16.81
N ALA A 186 -12.40 -10.68 16.92
CA ALA A 186 -11.74 -10.93 18.19
C ALA A 186 -11.21 -9.67 18.90
N GLN A 187 -10.82 -8.63 18.16
CA GLN A 187 -10.12 -7.46 18.74
C GLN A 187 -10.88 -6.13 18.64
N LEU A 188 -11.88 -6.03 17.77
CA LEU A 188 -12.62 -4.78 17.52
C LEU A 188 -14.12 -4.89 17.80
N CYS A 189 -14.67 -6.10 17.88
CA CYS A 189 -16.11 -6.34 18.02
C CYS A 189 -16.45 -7.02 19.35
N GLN A 190 -15.67 -6.73 20.40
CA GLN A 190 -15.89 -7.31 21.73
C GLN A 190 -16.98 -6.54 22.49
N PRO A 191 -17.84 -7.21 23.28
CA PRO A 191 -18.84 -6.54 24.10
C PRO A 191 -18.23 -5.51 25.05
N GLY A 192 -18.82 -4.32 25.12
CA GLY A 192 -18.34 -3.22 25.98
C GLY A 192 -17.26 -2.34 25.35
N ASP A 193 -16.80 -2.65 24.14
CA ASP A 193 -15.92 -1.79 23.36
C ASP A 193 -16.73 -0.77 22.55
N GLU A 194 -16.52 0.52 22.80
CA GLU A 194 -17.21 1.61 22.08
C GLU A 194 -17.03 1.50 20.56
N LEU A 195 -15.89 0.99 20.08
CA LEU A 195 -15.66 0.82 18.64
C LEU A 195 -16.63 -0.21 18.03
N ALA A 196 -17.03 -1.25 18.75
CA ALA A 196 -17.87 -2.31 18.23
C ALA A 196 -19.23 -1.78 17.76
N ASP A 197 -19.82 -0.83 18.50
CA ASP A 197 -21.08 -0.17 18.16
C ASP A 197 -20.97 0.81 16.99
N HIS A 198 -19.74 1.20 16.64
CA HIS A 198 -19.41 2.20 15.63
C HIS A 198 -18.64 1.63 14.44
N PHE A 199 -18.56 0.30 14.32
CA PHE A 199 -17.78 -0.38 13.31
C PHE A 199 -18.59 -1.41 12.53
N HIS A 200 -18.40 -1.45 11.20
CA HIS A 200 -18.92 -2.50 10.34
C HIS A 200 -17.89 -2.91 9.29
N MET A 201 -17.83 -4.19 8.91
CA MET A 201 -16.97 -4.68 7.85
C MET A 201 -17.79 -5.25 6.69
N TYR A 202 -17.60 -4.71 5.49
CA TYR A 202 -18.07 -5.31 4.24
C TYR A 202 -16.94 -6.09 3.56
N VAL A 203 -17.25 -7.32 3.17
CA VAL A 203 -16.39 -8.12 2.28
C VAL A 203 -17.07 -8.25 0.93
N ILE A 204 -16.54 -7.57 -0.07
CA ILE A 204 -17.04 -7.61 -1.43
C ILE A 204 -16.40 -8.79 -2.16
N ASP A 205 -17.13 -9.90 -2.21
CA ASP A 205 -16.64 -11.16 -2.78
C ASP A 205 -16.91 -11.23 -4.29
N ASN A 206 -15.94 -10.75 -5.08
CA ASN A 206 -15.96 -10.85 -6.54
C ASN A 206 -15.78 -12.30 -7.03
N GLY A 207 -15.27 -13.21 -6.19
CA GLY A 207 -15.10 -14.62 -6.48
C GLY A 207 -16.37 -15.45 -6.30
N ARG A 208 -17.27 -15.00 -5.40
CA ARG A 208 -18.48 -15.71 -4.97
C ARG A 208 -18.17 -17.09 -4.39
N THR A 209 -17.09 -17.17 -3.64
CA THR A 209 -16.56 -18.41 -3.07
C THR A 209 -16.65 -18.45 -1.54
N LEU A 210 -16.94 -17.33 -0.88
CA LEU A 210 -17.06 -17.27 0.56
C LEU A 210 -18.44 -17.77 1.04
N PRO A 211 -18.50 -18.53 2.16
CA PRO A 211 -19.76 -18.96 2.75
C PRO A 211 -20.44 -17.78 3.46
N VAL A 212 -21.36 -17.11 2.74
CA VAL A 212 -22.01 -15.86 3.18
C VAL A 212 -22.64 -15.98 4.57
N HIS A 213 -23.43 -17.03 4.81
CA HIS A 213 -24.16 -17.22 6.06
C HIS A 213 -23.26 -17.57 7.25
N GLU A 214 -22.10 -18.18 7.02
CA GLU A 214 -21.18 -18.58 8.09
C GLU A 214 -20.32 -17.41 8.56
N LEU A 215 -19.95 -16.52 7.65
CA LEU A 215 -19.01 -15.42 7.94
C LEU A 215 -19.72 -14.11 8.29
N SER A 216 -20.96 -13.93 7.84
CA SER A 216 -21.73 -12.71 8.14
C SER A 216 -22.41 -12.77 9.49
N ASP A 217 -22.43 -11.64 10.19
CA ASP A 217 -23.13 -11.40 11.45
C ASP A 217 -23.46 -9.89 11.57
N GLU A 218 -23.73 -9.41 12.78
CA GLU A 218 -24.04 -8.00 13.05
C GLU A 218 -22.89 -7.03 12.72
N HIS A 219 -21.63 -7.48 12.75
CA HIS A 219 -20.45 -6.62 12.52
C HIS A 219 -19.80 -6.84 11.15
N VAL A 220 -20.05 -7.98 10.51
CA VAL A 220 -19.43 -8.37 9.24
C VAL A 220 -20.50 -8.78 8.25
N THR A 221 -20.44 -8.27 7.02
CA THR A 221 -21.36 -8.68 5.94
C THR A 221 -20.59 -9.05 4.69
N ILE A 222 -20.76 -10.29 4.25
CA ILE A 222 -20.26 -10.74 2.95
C ILE A 222 -21.26 -10.34 1.85
N ARG A 223 -20.77 -9.65 0.82
CA ARG A 223 -21.55 -9.25 -0.37
C ARG A 223 -21.02 -9.98 -1.61
N PRO A 224 -21.71 -11.03 -2.08
CA PRO A 224 -21.39 -11.66 -3.36
C PRO A 224 -21.51 -10.63 -4.49
N ASN A 225 -20.45 -10.48 -5.28
CA ASN A 225 -20.35 -9.50 -6.35
C ASN A 225 -19.93 -10.16 -7.67
N LYS A 226 -20.18 -9.52 -8.81
CA LYS A 226 -19.57 -9.96 -10.08
C LYS A 226 -18.07 -9.65 -10.06
N ASN A 227 -17.29 -10.38 -10.84
CA ASN A 227 -15.88 -10.03 -11.03
C ASN A 227 -15.74 -8.76 -11.88
N VAL A 228 -15.66 -7.62 -11.20
CA VAL A 228 -15.49 -6.30 -11.80
C VAL A 228 -14.13 -5.69 -11.47
N GLY A 229 -13.19 -6.54 -11.00
CA GLY A 229 -11.87 -6.12 -10.56
C GLY A 229 -11.89 -5.34 -9.24
N GLY A 230 -10.74 -4.76 -8.89
CA GLY A 230 -10.52 -4.00 -7.65
C GLY A 230 -11.42 -2.76 -7.60
N ALA A 231 -11.34 -1.88 -8.59
CA ALA A 231 -12.10 -0.62 -8.61
C ALA A 231 -13.60 -0.83 -8.43
N GLY A 232 -14.17 -1.84 -9.09
CA GLY A 232 -15.60 -2.14 -8.98
C GLY A 232 -15.99 -2.78 -7.65
N GLY A 233 -15.11 -3.56 -7.03
CA GLY A 233 -15.33 -4.05 -5.67
C GLY A 233 -15.27 -2.93 -4.63
N PHE A 234 -14.28 -2.04 -4.73
CA PHE A 234 -14.19 -0.87 -3.86
C PHE A 234 -15.34 0.12 -4.07
N ALA A 235 -15.77 0.34 -5.31
CA ALA A 235 -16.97 1.12 -5.61
C ALA A 235 -18.21 0.52 -4.95
N ARG A 236 -18.38 -0.82 -5.00
CA ARG A 236 -19.46 -1.51 -4.30
C ARG A 236 -19.37 -1.28 -2.79
N GLY A 237 -18.19 -1.41 -2.20
CA GLY A 237 -17.95 -1.13 -0.78
C GLY A 237 -18.33 0.30 -0.37
N MET A 238 -17.93 1.29 -1.17
CA MET A 238 -18.34 2.68 -0.96
C MET A 238 -19.85 2.87 -1.01
N ILE A 239 -20.55 2.21 -1.94
CA ILE A 239 -22.01 2.30 -2.04
C ILE A 239 -22.68 1.66 -0.83
N GLU A 240 -22.25 0.47 -0.42
CA GLU A 240 -22.79 -0.21 0.77
C GLU A 240 -22.62 0.67 2.03
N ALA A 241 -21.44 1.28 2.22
CA ALA A 241 -21.21 2.21 3.32
C ALA A 241 -22.10 3.46 3.27
N MET A 242 -22.39 3.98 2.08
CA MET A 242 -23.28 5.15 1.90
C MET A 242 -24.76 4.83 2.13
N GLU A 243 -25.19 3.60 1.84
CA GLU A 243 -26.59 3.16 1.86
C GLU A 243 -26.95 2.30 3.09
N GLN A 244 -26.01 2.01 3.99
CA GLN A 244 -26.28 1.25 5.22
C GLN A 244 -27.21 2.01 6.20
N GLU A 245 -27.91 1.28 7.07
CA GLU A 245 -28.93 1.83 7.97
C GLU A 245 -28.37 2.88 8.94
N LYS A 246 -27.26 2.58 9.62
CA LYS A 246 -26.52 3.53 10.46
C LYS A 246 -25.54 4.30 9.57
N PRO A 247 -25.76 5.58 9.23
CA PRO A 247 -24.95 6.26 8.23
C PRO A 247 -23.45 6.21 8.56
N ALA A 248 -22.65 5.64 7.66
CA ALA A 248 -21.20 5.68 7.79
C ALA A 248 -20.72 7.14 7.71
N THR A 249 -19.71 7.47 8.51
CA THR A 249 -18.98 8.74 8.37
C THR A 249 -17.70 8.56 7.58
N HIS A 250 -17.07 7.38 7.68
CA HIS A 250 -15.82 7.05 6.99
C HIS A 250 -15.81 5.60 6.51
N ILE A 251 -15.03 5.33 5.46
CA ILE A 251 -14.76 3.99 4.95
C ILE A 251 -13.26 3.77 4.79
N ILE A 252 -12.72 2.69 5.36
CA ILE A 252 -11.38 2.17 5.07
C ILE A 252 -11.50 1.21 3.90
N LEU A 253 -10.78 1.49 2.82
CA LEU A 253 -10.53 0.54 1.75
C LEU A 253 -9.25 -0.23 2.05
N MET A 254 -9.31 -1.54 1.84
CA MET A 254 -8.20 -2.45 2.16
C MET A 254 -8.17 -3.63 1.20
N ASP A 255 -6.98 -4.02 0.77
CA ASP A 255 -6.75 -5.21 -0.07
C ASP A 255 -7.06 -6.51 0.71
N ASP A 256 -7.32 -7.60 -0.01
CA ASP A 256 -7.69 -8.89 0.60
C ASP A 256 -6.51 -9.75 1.04
N ASP A 257 -5.32 -9.50 0.51
CA ASP A 257 -4.11 -10.29 0.76
C ASP A 257 -3.08 -9.56 1.64
N VAL A 258 -3.62 -8.80 2.58
CA VAL A 258 -2.89 -8.19 3.69
C VAL A 258 -3.04 -9.00 4.96
N SER A 259 -2.10 -8.84 5.88
CA SER A 259 -2.34 -9.15 7.28
C SER A 259 -2.57 -7.85 8.06
N ILE A 260 -3.78 -7.74 8.62
CA ILE A 260 -4.25 -6.57 9.35
C ILE A 260 -3.58 -6.47 10.73
N ALA A 261 -3.28 -5.24 11.15
CA ALA A 261 -3.13 -4.86 12.55
C ALA A 261 -4.46 -4.25 13.04
N PRO A 262 -5.29 -4.94 13.84
CA PRO A 262 -6.58 -4.39 14.27
C PRO A 262 -6.44 -3.08 15.04
N GLU A 263 -5.37 -2.94 15.82
CA GLU A 263 -5.05 -1.68 16.49
C GLU A 263 -4.90 -0.49 15.52
N SER A 264 -4.44 -0.69 14.28
CA SER A 264 -4.39 0.39 13.29
C SER A 264 -5.79 0.91 12.92
N ILE A 265 -6.81 0.04 12.89
CA ILE A 265 -8.22 0.42 12.69
C ILE A 265 -8.73 1.21 13.90
N ARG A 266 -8.41 0.75 15.12
CA ARG A 266 -8.77 1.46 16.36
C ARG A 266 -8.13 2.84 16.45
N ARG A 267 -6.84 2.96 16.13
CA ARG A 267 -6.13 4.24 16.08
C ARG A 267 -6.70 5.16 15.02
N THR A 268 -7.08 4.63 13.86
CA THR A 268 -7.79 5.40 12.83
C THR A 268 -9.13 5.91 13.34
N TYR A 269 -9.95 5.05 13.95
CA TYR A 269 -11.21 5.47 14.58
C TYR A 269 -10.99 6.60 15.60
N ASN A 270 -10.05 6.40 16.53
CA ASN A 270 -9.76 7.38 17.57
C ASN A 270 -9.22 8.69 17.00
N LEU A 271 -8.34 8.64 16.00
CA LEU A 271 -7.84 9.82 15.29
C LEU A 271 -8.99 10.61 14.67
N LEU A 272 -9.92 9.94 13.99
CA LEU A 272 -11.06 10.58 13.35
C LEU A 272 -12.01 11.25 14.35
N ARG A 273 -12.10 10.73 15.58
CA ARG A 273 -12.89 11.35 16.65
C ARG A 273 -12.27 12.65 17.16
N ILE A 274 -10.95 12.77 17.13
CA ILE A 274 -10.23 13.93 17.65
C ILE A 274 -9.68 14.88 16.60
N VAL A 275 -9.73 14.53 15.32
CA VAL A 275 -9.17 15.35 14.24
C VAL A 275 -9.71 16.80 14.32
N ASN A 276 -8.92 17.79 13.91
CA ASN A 276 -9.31 19.19 13.92
C ASN A 276 -10.08 19.57 12.64
N ASP A 277 -10.46 20.84 12.48
CA ASP A 277 -11.26 21.27 11.32
C ASP A 277 -10.49 21.30 9.99
N GLU A 278 -9.17 21.43 10.03
CA GLU A 278 -8.32 21.42 8.83
C GLU A 278 -8.25 20.02 8.20
N TYR A 279 -8.21 18.99 9.04
CA TYR A 279 -8.02 17.60 8.61
C TYR A 279 -9.32 16.76 8.62
N LYS A 280 -10.48 17.35 8.92
CA LYS A 280 -11.76 16.62 9.01
C LYS A 280 -12.22 15.92 7.73
N GLU A 281 -11.69 16.35 6.58
CA GLU A 281 -11.94 15.71 5.29
C GLU A 281 -10.70 15.02 4.71
N ALA A 282 -9.60 14.95 5.47
CA ALA A 282 -8.37 14.34 5.00
C ALA A 282 -8.55 12.82 4.84
N LEU A 283 -7.80 12.24 3.90
CA LEU A 283 -7.67 10.79 3.83
C LEU A 283 -6.67 10.32 4.88
N VAL A 284 -6.92 9.20 5.56
CA VAL A 284 -5.91 8.55 6.42
C VAL A 284 -5.27 7.43 5.62
N SER A 285 -3.96 7.52 5.41
CA SER A 285 -3.17 6.53 4.70
C SER A 285 -2.36 5.69 5.68
N GLY A 286 -2.48 4.37 5.59
CA GLY A 286 -1.72 3.43 6.41
C GLY A 286 -0.43 3.01 5.71
N SER A 287 0.63 2.83 6.49
CA SER A 287 1.91 2.30 5.98
C SER A 287 1.74 0.88 5.45
N MET A 288 2.27 0.62 4.26
CA MET A 288 2.46 -0.70 3.70
C MET A 288 3.79 -1.28 4.19
N LEU A 289 3.74 -2.05 5.28
CA LEU A 289 4.87 -2.85 5.74
C LEU A 289 5.03 -4.08 4.82
N ASN A 290 6.26 -4.51 4.62
CA ASN A 290 6.58 -5.65 3.77
C ASN A 290 6.23 -6.96 4.49
N PHE A 291 5.41 -7.81 3.86
CA PHE A 291 5.01 -9.10 4.46
C PHE A 291 6.17 -10.08 4.67
N ILE A 292 7.22 -10.02 3.84
CA ILE A 292 8.39 -10.92 3.89
C ILE A 292 9.47 -10.39 4.82
N VAL A 293 9.63 -9.07 4.90
CA VAL A 293 10.60 -8.40 5.78
C VAL A 293 9.80 -7.49 6.72
N PRO A 294 9.27 -8.01 7.84
CA PRO A 294 8.16 -7.37 8.58
C PRO A 294 8.44 -5.94 9.08
N ASN A 295 9.70 -5.58 9.29
CA ASN A 295 10.11 -4.24 9.72
C ASN A 295 10.32 -3.25 8.57
N LEU A 296 10.32 -3.68 7.32
CA LEU A 296 10.53 -2.78 6.18
C LEU A 296 9.22 -2.09 5.79
N SER A 297 9.13 -0.78 6.00
CA SER A 297 8.05 0.07 5.47
C SER A 297 8.34 0.44 4.03
N MET A 298 7.45 0.07 3.12
CA MET A 298 7.63 0.22 1.69
C MET A 298 7.09 1.55 1.18
N GLU A 299 5.89 1.94 1.63
CA GLU A 299 5.18 3.13 1.19
C GLU A 299 4.04 3.43 2.18
N ASP A 300 3.85 4.70 2.57
CA ASP A 300 2.65 5.15 3.27
C ASP A 300 1.81 6.11 2.42
N THR A 301 2.47 6.87 1.55
CA THR A 301 1.87 7.78 0.58
C THR A 301 2.68 7.76 -0.70
N GLY A 302 1.98 7.93 -1.83
CA GLY A 302 2.59 7.89 -3.15
C GLY A 302 2.39 9.19 -3.91
N TRP A 303 3.12 9.31 -5.01
CA TRP A 303 2.93 10.38 -5.97
C TRP A 303 3.17 9.93 -7.41
N VAL A 304 2.64 10.69 -8.36
CA VAL A 304 2.85 10.45 -9.78
C VAL A 304 3.95 11.39 -10.27
N THR A 305 5.02 10.81 -10.79
CA THR A 305 6.18 11.57 -11.28
C THR A 305 5.84 12.37 -12.54
N PRO A 306 6.61 13.41 -12.89
CA PRO A 306 6.39 14.16 -14.13
C PRO A 306 6.50 13.29 -15.40
N GLN A 307 7.22 12.17 -15.33
CA GLN A 307 7.36 11.23 -16.44
C GLN A 307 6.22 10.19 -16.51
N GLY A 308 5.31 10.17 -15.52
CA GLY A 308 4.13 9.29 -15.46
C GLY A 308 4.21 8.08 -14.52
N PRO A 309 5.38 7.47 -14.19
CA PRO A 309 5.43 6.40 -13.20
C PRO A 309 4.90 6.82 -11.82
N PHE A 310 4.27 5.87 -11.13
CA PHE A 310 3.95 5.95 -9.70
C PHE A 310 5.22 5.69 -8.89
N ALA A 311 5.42 6.47 -7.83
CA ALA A 311 6.55 6.34 -6.93
C ALA A 311 6.11 6.58 -5.48
N PRO A 312 6.73 5.88 -4.51
CA PRO A 312 6.55 6.24 -3.11
C PRO A 312 7.06 7.66 -2.87
N LEU A 313 6.40 8.40 -2.00
CA LEU A 313 6.78 9.76 -1.66
C LEU A 313 7.96 9.79 -0.66
N LYS A 314 8.07 8.74 0.15
CA LYS A 314 9.16 8.50 1.10
C LYS A 314 10.07 7.38 0.57
N PRO A 315 11.37 7.36 0.91
CA PRO A 315 12.18 6.16 0.74
C PRO A 315 11.62 4.99 1.55
N GLN A 316 12.14 3.78 1.30
CA GLN A 316 11.88 2.65 2.21
C GLN A 316 12.48 2.97 3.59
N LEU A 317 11.75 2.64 4.65
CA LEU A 317 12.13 2.93 6.03
C LEU A 317 12.18 1.64 6.85
N ASP A 318 13.12 1.53 7.78
CA ASP A 318 13.16 0.50 8.79
C ASP A 318 12.32 0.91 10.00
N ALA A 319 11.16 0.28 10.18
CA ALA A 319 10.25 0.52 11.29
C ALA A 319 10.82 0.07 12.66
N ASN A 320 11.99 -0.55 12.69
CA ASN A 320 12.75 -0.86 13.90
C ASN A 320 13.84 0.18 14.22
N ASN A 321 14.01 1.21 13.39
CA ASN A 321 15.02 2.24 13.53
C ASN A 321 14.40 3.57 13.97
N LEU A 322 14.91 4.16 15.05
CA LEU A 322 14.38 5.41 15.62
C LEU A 322 14.50 6.61 14.65
N ASP A 323 15.61 6.75 13.93
CA ASP A 323 15.80 7.86 12.99
C ASP A 323 14.76 7.79 11.87
N ASP A 324 14.45 6.58 11.38
CA ASP A 324 13.42 6.34 10.37
C ASP A 324 12.00 6.57 10.91
N LEU A 325 11.73 6.23 12.17
CA LEU A 325 10.45 6.56 12.84
C LEU A 325 10.25 8.07 12.96
N ILE A 326 11.29 8.81 13.36
CA ILE A 326 11.27 10.27 13.47
C ILE A 326 11.12 10.90 12.08
N TYR A 327 11.86 10.41 11.09
CA TYR A 327 11.75 10.85 9.70
C TYR A 327 10.32 10.68 9.18
N ASN A 328 9.68 9.53 9.45
CA ASN A 328 8.32 9.27 8.99
C ASN A 328 7.30 10.29 9.54
N GLU A 329 7.46 10.69 10.80
CA GLU A 329 6.60 11.64 11.53
C GLU A 329 6.85 13.11 11.17
N THR A 330 8.08 13.44 10.77
CA THR A 330 8.49 14.81 10.46
C THR A 330 8.51 15.09 8.96
N PHE A 331 8.24 14.07 8.13
CA PHE A 331 8.25 14.19 6.69
C PHE A 331 7.21 15.21 6.20
N GLU A 332 7.70 16.20 5.46
CA GLU A 332 6.89 17.12 4.66
C GLU A 332 7.14 16.86 3.18
N ALA A 333 6.05 16.81 2.41
CA ALA A 333 6.17 16.65 0.96
C ALA A 333 6.91 17.86 0.35
N PRO A 334 7.86 17.64 -0.57
CA PRO A 334 8.52 18.71 -1.31
C PRO A 334 7.51 19.68 -1.94
N LYS A 335 7.81 20.99 -1.90
CA LYS A 335 6.89 22.06 -2.33
C LYS A 335 6.50 21.97 -3.81
N ASP A 336 7.32 21.35 -4.64
CA ASP A 336 7.08 21.09 -6.05
C ASP A 336 6.11 19.92 -6.28
N ILE A 337 5.94 19.02 -5.31
CA ILE A 337 4.98 17.92 -5.37
C ILE A 337 3.62 18.40 -4.87
N GLN A 338 2.79 18.82 -5.83
CA GLN A 338 1.44 19.31 -5.58
C GLN A 338 0.50 18.21 -5.06
N ARG A 339 -0.56 18.59 -4.32
CA ARG A 339 -1.61 17.66 -3.85
C ARG A 339 -2.25 16.86 -4.99
N ARG A 340 -2.42 17.49 -6.16
CA ARG A 340 -2.93 16.87 -7.39
C ARG A 340 -2.03 15.79 -8.01
N GLN A 341 -0.87 15.54 -7.42
CA GLN A 341 0.07 14.48 -7.77
C GLN A 341 0.20 13.41 -6.69
N ARG A 342 -0.40 13.61 -5.51
CA ARG A 342 -0.26 12.73 -4.35
C ARG A 342 -1.48 11.85 -4.14
N TYR A 343 -1.27 10.64 -3.66
CA TYR A 343 -2.34 9.68 -3.37
C TYR A 343 -2.02 8.80 -2.16
N ALA A 344 -3.06 8.12 -1.68
CA ALA A 344 -3.00 7.05 -0.69
C ALA A 344 -3.45 5.76 -1.37
N GLY A 345 -2.66 4.70 -1.27
CA GLY A 345 -2.98 3.40 -1.86
C GLY A 345 -4.10 2.69 -1.12
N TRP A 346 -4.90 1.92 -1.84
CA TRP A 346 -6.07 1.23 -1.26
C TRP A 346 -5.74 -0.09 -0.53
N TRP A 347 -4.47 -0.36 -0.27
CA TRP A 347 -4.07 -1.37 0.72
C TRP A 347 -4.51 -0.96 2.13
N TYR A 348 -4.55 0.34 2.44
CA TYR A 348 -5.15 0.91 3.64
C TYR A 348 -5.41 2.42 3.43
N CYS A 349 -6.63 2.79 3.08
CA CYS A 349 -7.01 4.18 2.86
C CYS A 349 -8.39 4.48 3.46
N CYS A 350 -8.41 5.29 4.52
CA CYS A 350 -9.65 5.78 5.11
C CYS A 350 -10.13 7.05 4.41
N ILE A 351 -11.37 7.03 3.94
CA ILE A 351 -11.99 8.09 3.14
C ILE A 351 -13.26 8.56 3.84
N PRO A 352 -13.42 9.87 4.09
CA PRO A 352 -14.68 10.41 4.59
C PRO A 352 -15.82 10.22 3.57
N ILE A 353 -16.99 9.81 4.03
CA ILE A 353 -18.18 9.65 3.17
C ILE A 353 -18.60 10.99 2.54
N SER A 354 -18.36 12.13 3.21
CA SER A 354 -18.58 13.47 2.64
C SER A 354 -17.75 13.71 1.38
N VAL A 355 -16.50 13.24 1.36
CA VAL A 355 -15.60 13.33 0.20
C VAL A 355 -16.12 12.47 -0.94
N ILE A 356 -16.57 11.24 -0.67
CA ILE A 356 -17.17 10.35 -1.68
C ILE A 356 -18.41 10.99 -2.30
N LYS A 357 -19.31 11.52 -1.48
CA LYS A 357 -20.53 12.23 -1.95
C LYS A 357 -20.20 13.45 -2.80
N ARG A 358 -19.11 14.18 -2.49
CA ARG A 358 -18.67 15.36 -3.24
C ARG A 358 -18.01 15.00 -4.58
N VAL A 359 -17.11 14.02 -4.58
CA VAL A 359 -16.24 13.77 -5.75
C VAL A 359 -16.73 12.65 -6.65
N GLY A 360 -17.69 11.85 -6.18
CA GLY A 360 -18.20 10.67 -6.88
C GLY A 360 -17.28 9.46 -6.74
N LEU A 361 -17.78 8.30 -7.17
CA LEU A 361 -17.13 6.99 -7.11
C LEU A 361 -15.89 6.91 -8.05
N PRO A 362 -15.04 5.87 -7.93
CA PRO A 362 -13.88 5.70 -8.81
C PRO A 362 -14.27 5.51 -10.29
N LEU A 363 -13.29 5.70 -11.17
CA LEU A 363 -13.45 5.33 -12.57
C LEU A 363 -13.59 3.79 -12.72
N PRO A 364 -14.40 3.29 -13.69
CA PRO A 364 -14.65 1.86 -13.88
C PRO A 364 -13.48 1.11 -14.52
N PHE A 365 -12.32 1.15 -13.86
CA PHE A 365 -11.17 0.33 -14.21
C PHE A 365 -11.34 -1.08 -13.66
N PHE A 366 -10.54 -2.02 -14.18
CA PHE A 366 -10.51 -3.36 -13.62
C PHE A 366 -9.50 -3.43 -12.46
N ILE A 367 -8.28 -2.96 -12.69
CA ILE A 367 -7.23 -2.85 -11.67
C ILE A 367 -6.25 -1.75 -12.10
N ARG A 368 -5.52 -1.19 -11.13
CA ARG A 368 -4.51 -0.14 -11.25
C ARG A 368 -5.04 1.23 -11.60
N SER A 369 -4.42 2.22 -10.95
CA SER A 369 -4.67 3.65 -11.11
C SER A 369 -6.04 4.11 -10.62
N ASP A 370 -6.86 3.22 -10.07
CA ASP A 370 -8.13 3.51 -9.41
C ASP A 370 -7.91 4.28 -8.11
N ASP A 371 -6.99 3.80 -7.27
CA ASP A 371 -6.56 4.46 -6.04
C ASP A 371 -5.84 5.80 -6.31
N THR A 372 -4.90 5.81 -7.25
CA THR A 372 -4.09 7.00 -7.56
C THR A 372 -4.93 8.11 -8.18
N GLU A 373 -5.83 7.77 -9.12
CA GLU A 373 -6.78 8.71 -9.71
C GLU A 373 -7.74 9.25 -8.67
N TYR A 374 -8.31 8.37 -7.84
CA TYR A 374 -9.27 8.79 -6.83
C TYR A 374 -8.63 9.72 -5.81
N GLY A 375 -7.47 9.33 -5.27
CA GLY A 375 -6.71 10.11 -4.28
C GLY A 375 -6.40 11.51 -4.78
N THR A 376 -5.82 11.64 -5.97
CA THR A 376 -5.51 12.96 -6.56
C THR A 376 -6.77 13.77 -6.90
N ARG A 377 -7.85 13.13 -7.35
CA ARG A 377 -9.14 13.80 -7.64
C ARG A 377 -9.80 14.37 -6.39
N THR A 378 -9.57 13.78 -5.21
CA THR A 378 -10.17 14.28 -3.97
C THR A 378 -9.71 15.70 -3.59
N MET A 379 -8.46 16.04 -3.90
CA MET A 379 -7.81 17.32 -3.57
C MET A 379 -7.82 17.67 -2.06
N VAL A 380 -7.98 16.67 -1.18
CA VAL A 380 -7.95 16.84 0.28
C VAL A 380 -6.55 16.55 0.86
N PRO A 381 -6.24 16.95 2.10
CA PRO A 381 -5.00 16.56 2.76
C PRO A 381 -4.89 15.04 2.94
N LEU A 382 -3.65 14.54 3.08
CA LEU A 382 -3.36 13.16 3.47
C LEU A 382 -2.77 13.18 4.87
N MET A 383 -3.34 12.38 5.77
CA MET A 383 -2.77 12.06 7.07
C MET A 383 -2.06 10.71 6.99
N SER A 384 -0.81 10.65 7.41
CA SER A 384 -0.11 9.40 7.74
C SER A 384 0.71 9.59 9.01
N MET A 385 0.92 8.49 9.76
CA MET A 385 1.63 8.44 11.03
C MET A 385 2.05 6.99 11.36
N ASN A 386 3.05 6.84 12.24
CA ASN A 386 3.48 5.55 12.77
C ASN A 386 2.34 4.82 13.50
N GLY A 387 2.44 3.50 13.57
CA GLY A 387 1.44 2.64 14.23
C GLY A 387 0.11 2.47 13.47
N ILE A 388 -0.09 3.14 12.34
CA ILE A 388 -1.20 2.88 11.41
C ILE A 388 -0.63 2.24 10.15
N GLY A 389 -0.92 0.96 9.94
CA GLY A 389 -0.47 0.25 8.75
C GLY A 389 -0.93 -1.20 8.69
N ILE A 390 -0.52 -1.87 7.63
CA ILE A 390 -0.76 -3.30 7.41
C ILE A 390 0.51 -3.93 6.84
N TRP A 391 0.54 -5.26 6.77
CA TRP A 391 1.59 -5.95 6.01
C TRP A 391 1.03 -6.48 4.70
N HIS A 392 1.68 -6.13 3.60
CA HIS A 392 1.27 -6.48 2.24
C HIS A 392 2.40 -7.21 1.51
N MET A 393 2.04 -8.13 0.62
CA MET A 393 3.01 -8.79 -0.26
C MET A 393 3.64 -7.77 -1.22
N PRO A 394 4.97 -7.67 -1.35
CA PRO A 394 5.59 -6.62 -2.17
C PRO A 394 5.16 -6.65 -3.63
N PHE A 395 5.04 -5.48 -4.29
CA PHE A 395 4.59 -5.44 -5.69
C PHE A 395 5.56 -6.08 -6.69
N TYR A 396 6.87 -6.05 -6.42
CA TYR A 396 7.88 -6.55 -7.35
C TYR A 396 7.80 -8.07 -7.59
N ILE A 397 7.27 -8.85 -6.64
CA ILE A 397 7.09 -10.31 -6.82
C ILE A 397 5.90 -10.65 -7.73
N ARG A 398 5.09 -9.64 -8.11
CA ARG A 398 3.82 -9.81 -8.85
C ARG A 398 3.82 -9.12 -10.19
N TYR A 399 5.01 -8.88 -10.76
CA TYR A 399 5.09 -8.22 -12.05
C TYR A 399 4.23 -8.94 -13.10
N SER A 400 3.37 -8.17 -13.77
CA SER A 400 2.57 -8.64 -14.90
C SER A 400 2.60 -7.59 -15.99
N ALA A 401 3.03 -7.97 -17.19
CA ALA A 401 2.99 -7.07 -18.33
C ALA A 401 1.55 -6.68 -18.69
N ALA A 402 0.56 -7.55 -18.48
CA ALA A 402 -0.85 -7.20 -18.66
C ALA A 402 -1.29 -6.05 -17.74
N VAL A 403 -0.76 -5.99 -16.53
CA VAL A 403 -1.03 -4.89 -15.59
C VAL A 403 -0.18 -3.66 -15.96
N GLU A 404 1.14 -3.81 -16.01
CA GLU A 404 2.09 -2.69 -16.09
C GLU A 404 2.27 -2.09 -17.49
N ARG A 405 1.93 -2.82 -18.55
CA ARG A 405 2.00 -2.33 -19.94
C ARG A 405 0.65 -2.01 -20.53
N TYR A 406 -0.38 -2.76 -20.14
CA TYR A 406 -1.71 -2.55 -20.67
C TYR A 406 -2.59 -1.71 -19.73
N GLN A 407 -2.86 -2.16 -18.49
CA GLN A 407 -3.77 -1.44 -17.58
C GLN A 407 -3.22 -0.06 -17.21
N THR A 408 -1.95 0.04 -16.80
CA THR A 408 -1.33 1.31 -16.41
C THR A 408 -1.44 2.34 -17.52
N ILE A 409 -1.05 2.02 -18.76
CA ILE A 409 -1.11 2.96 -19.89
C ILE A 409 -2.54 3.39 -20.22
N ARG A 410 -3.47 2.43 -20.35
CA ARG A 410 -4.86 2.75 -20.69
C ARG A 410 -5.49 3.61 -19.59
N ASN A 411 -5.28 3.25 -18.33
CA ASN A 411 -5.95 3.86 -17.20
C ASN A 411 -5.40 5.25 -16.89
N THR A 412 -4.07 5.47 -16.94
CA THR A 412 -3.50 6.81 -16.69
C THR A 412 -3.92 7.83 -17.74
N LEU A 413 -3.91 7.45 -19.02
CA LEU A 413 -4.42 8.30 -20.11
C LEU A 413 -5.93 8.58 -19.96
N THR A 414 -6.72 7.54 -19.67
CA THR A 414 -8.16 7.67 -19.45
C THR A 414 -8.44 8.59 -18.26
N ALA A 415 -7.74 8.40 -17.14
CA ALA A 415 -7.85 9.22 -15.93
C ALA A 415 -7.50 10.68 -16.23
N GLN A 416 -6.37 10.94 -16.89
CA GLN A 416 -5.95 12.32 -17.19
C GLN A 416 -6.96 13.04 -18.08
N PHE A 417 -7.51 12.35 -19.07
CA PHE A 417 -8.50 12.92 -19.99
C PHE A 417 -9.91 13.02 -19.39
N THR A 418 -10.23 12.23 -18.36
CA THR A 418 -11.57 12.23 -17.73
C THR A 418 -11.65 13.19 -16.55
N THR A 419 -10.65 13.17 -15.67
CA THR A 419 -10.71 13.86 -14.37
C THR A 419 -9.61 14.89 -14.15
N GLY A 420 -8.67 15.02 -15.09
CA GLY A 420 -7.49 15.88 -14.94
C GLY A 420 -6.42 15.27 -14.04
N PHE A 421 -6.42 13.94 -13.87
CA PHE A 421 -5.45 13.18 -13.10
C PHE A 421 -4.00 13.56 -13.44
N ALA A 422 -3.20 13.80 -12.40
CA ALA A 422 -1.75 14.03 -12.49
C ALA A 422 -1.39 15.02 -13.62
N PRO A 423 -1.85 16.28 -13.54
CA PRO A 423 -1.78 17.22 -14.66
C PRO A 423 -0.35 17.65 -15.03
N ASP A 424 0.61 17.46 -14.12
CA ASP A 424 2.02 17.75 -14.36
C ASP A 424 2.79 16.52 -14.88
N SER A 425 2.09 15.43 -15.22
CA SER A 425 2.66 14.17 -15.72
C SER A 425 2.40 13.97 -17.23
N ASP A 426 3.44 13.56 -17.95
CA ASP A 426 3.36 13.29 -19.39
C ASP A 426 3.13 11.79 -19.69
N PHE A 427 1.86 11.38 -19.67
CA PHE A 427 1.49 9.99 -19.98
C PHE A 427 1.69 9.62 -21.47
N ILE A 428 1.72 10.60 -22.38
CA ILE A 428 2.05 10.33 -23.78
C ILE A 428 3.54 10.01 -23.92
N TYR A 429 4.40 10.71 -23.20
CA TYR A 429 5.80 10.33 -23.06
C TYR A 429 5.97 8.98 -22.36
N GLN A 430 5.13 8.65 -21.37
CA GLN A 430 5.13 7.32 -20.75
C GLN A 430 4.87 6.20 -21.79
N VAL A 431 3.88 6.37 -22.69
CA VAL A 431 3.64 5.44 -23.81
C VAL A 431 4.91 5.29 -24.65
N HIS A 432 5.51 6.41 -25.08
CA HIS A 432 6.75 6.40 -25.86
C HIS A 432 7.87 5.65 -25.13
N ASN A 433 8.05 5.93 -23.84
CA ASN A 433 9.10 5.34 -23.03
C ASN A 433 8.91 3.83 -22.86
N PHE A 434 7.70 3.35 -22.58
CA PHE A 434 7.42 1.92 -22.43
C PHE A 434 7.55 1.16 -23.74
N VAL A 435 7.03 1.68 -24.87
CA VAL A 435 7.28 1.08 -26.20
C VAL A 435 8.77 0.94 -26.44
N ARG A 436 9.54 2.01 -26.21
CA ARG A 436 10.97 2.03 -26.48
C ARG A 436 11.76 1.11 -25.54
N LEU A 437 11.39 1.07 -24.26
CA LEU A 437 12.00 0.22 -23.24
C LEU A 437 11.84 -1.26 -23.63
N GLU A 438 10.62 -1.68 -23.97
CA GLU A 438 10.36 -3.06 -24.40
C GLU A 438 11.10 -3.40 -25.69
N LEU A 439 11.11 -2.51 -26.70
CA LEU A 439 11.84 -2.72 -27.94
C LEU A 439 13.35 -2.90 -27.72
N LYS A 440 13.95 -2.12 -26.82
CA LYS A 440 15.38 -2.23 -26.47
C LYS A 440 15.74 -3.54 -25.77
N LYS A 441 14.76 -4.18 -25.12
CA LYS A 441 14.88 -5.48 -24.43
C LYS A 441 14.28 -6.65 -25.23
N PHE A 442 14.02 -6.47 -26.52
CA PHE A 442 13.38 -7.44 -27.43
C PHE A 442 12.01 -7.95 -26.92
N GLY A 443 11.35 -7.19 -26.03
CA GLY A 443 10.04 -7.49 -25.47
C GLY A 443 8.90 -7.14 -26.42
N TYR A 444 8.94 -7.62 -27.66
CA TYR A 444 7.99 -7.22 -28.72
C TYR A 444 6.53 -7.52 -28.35
N THR A 445 6.28 -8.64 -27.66
CA THR A 445 4.94 -8.99 -27.14
C THR A 445 4.43 -7.93 -26.17
N ASN A 446 5.26 -7.49 -25.23
CA ASN A 446 4.90 -6.48 -24.25
C ASN A 446 4.79 -5.08 -24.90
N ALA A 447 5.61 -4.78 -25.91
CA ALA A 447 5.48 -3.55 -26.69
C ALA A 447 4.14 -3.48 -27.45
N ARG A 448 3.65 -4.62 -27.98
CA ARG A 448 2.31 -4.70 -28.57
C ARG A 448 1.21 -4.47 -27.55
N LEU A 449 1.35 -4.96 -26.31
CA LEU A 449 0.40 -4.68 -25.23
C LEU A 449 0.29 -3.18 -24.91
N VAL A 450 1.40 -2.45 -24.92
CA VAL A 450 1.37 -0.98 -24.75
C VAL A 450 0.55 -0.33 -25.85
N LEU A 451 0.69 -0.78 -27.10
CA LEU A 451 -0.08 -0.26 -28.22
C LEU A 451 -1.55 -0.68 -28.17
N ASP A 452 -1.85 -1.91 -27.75
CA ASP A 452 -3.23 -2.37 -27.51
C ASP A 452 -3.93 -1.45 -26.49
N ALA A 453 -3.25 -1.09 -25.40
CA ALA A 453 -3.78 -0.16 -24.40
C ALA A 453 -3.97 1.24 -24.93
N PHE A 454 -3.00 1.75 -25.69
CA PHE A 454 -3.10 3.07 -26.30
C PHE A 454 -4.27 3.14 -27.28
N GLU A 455 -4.43 2.15 -28.15
CA GLU A 455 -5.54 2.04 -29.09
C GLU A 455 -6.89 1.92 -28.38
N ASP A 456 -6.97 1.18 -27.28
CA ASP A 456 -8.20 1.08 -26.48
C ASP A 456 -8.58 2.41 -25.82
N PHE A 457 -7.61 3.22 -25.39
CA PHE A 457 -7.84 4.61 -24.99
C PHE A 457 -8.35 5.47 -26.18
N LEU A 458 -7.81 5.29 -27.39
CA LEU A 458 -8.25 6.06 -28.56
C LEU A 458 -9.72 5.79 -28.98
N LYS A 459 -10.35 4.72 -28.49
CA LYS A 459 -11.76 4.41 -28.75
C LYS A 459 -12.72 5.36 -28.01
N GLY A 460 -12.27 5.97 -26.91
CA GLY A 460 -13.03 6.96 -26.15
C GLY A 460 -13.85 6.37 -24.99
N PRO A 461 -14.62 7.23 -24.29
CA PRO A 461 -15.16 6.90 -22.97
C PRO A 461 -16.23 5.80 -22.95
N GLU A 462 -16.97 5.65 -24.04
CA GLU A 462 -18.00 4.61 -24.18
C GLU A 462 -17.39 3.20 -24.19
N PHE A 463 -16.14 3.07 -24.64
CA PHE A 463 -15.46 1.78 -24.68
C PHE A 463 -15.09 1.30 -23.28
N TYR A 464 -14.29 2.05 -22.53
CA TYR A 464 -13.80 1.58 -21.23
C TYR A 464 -14.91 1.49 -20.17
N SER A 465 -15.93 2.37 -20.25
CA SER A 465 -17.04 2.39 -19.31
C SER A 465 -18.19 1.42 -19.66
N ALA A 466 -18.11 0.72 -20.79
CA ALA A 466 -19.09 -0.28 -21.15
C ALA A 466 -19.03 -1.48 -20.19
N LYS A 467 -20.22 -1.95 -19.78
CA LYS A 467 -20.37 -3.09 -18.87
C LYS A 467 -19.65 -4.33 -19.40
N GLY A 468 -18.78 -4.91 -18.57
CA GLY A 468 -17.98 -6.09 -18.90
C GLY A 468 -16.74 -5.80 -19.78
N MET A 469 -16.53 -4.57 -20.26
CA MET A 469 -15.36 -4.26 -21.08
C MET A 469 -14.06 -4.27 -20.28
N ALA A 470 -14.10 -3.78 -19.03
CA ALA A 470 -12.95 -3.78 -18.13
C ALA A 470 -12.40 -5.20 -17.90
N GLU A 471 -13.29 -6.18 -17.63
CA GLU A 471 -12.91 -7.59 -17.48
C GLU A 471 -12.41 -8.19 -18.81
N LYS A 472 -13.15 -7.97 -19.91
CA LYS A 472 -12.79 -8.51 -21.23
C LYS A 472 -11.39 -8.08 -21.66
N THR A 473 -11.07 -6.80 -21.48
CA THR A 473 -9.76 -6.24 -21.83
C THR A 473 -8.66 -6.73 -20.91
N PHE A 474 -8.93 -6.88 -19.60
CA PHE A 474 -8.00 -7.49 -18.65
C PHE A 474 -7.67 -8.94 -19.03
N LEU A 475 -8.67 -9.76 -19.36
CA LEU A 475 -8.48 -11.15 -19.79
C LEU A 475 -7.72 -11.23 -21.12
N ALA A 476 -8.03 -10.34 -22.07
CA ALA A 476 -7.32 -10.27 -23.35
C ALA A 476 -5.83 -9.90 -23.14
N ALA A 477 -5.54 -8.89 -22.32
CA ALA A 477 -4.16 -8.51 -21.99
C ALA A 477 -3.40 -9.65 -21.30
N ASN A 478 -4.03 -10.35 -20.35
CA ASN A 478 -3.42 -11.51 -19.69
C ASN A 478 -3.18 -12.68 -20.65
N LYS A 479 -4.07 -12.89 -21.62
CA LYS A 479 -3.89 -13.88 -22.68
C LYS A 479 -2.74 -13.48 -23.61
N ASN A 480 -2.60 -12.20 -23.94
CA ASN A 480 -1.66 -11.71 -24.94
C ASN A 480 -0.27 -11.34 -24.38
N GLN A 481 -0.11 -11.24 -23.05
CA GLN A 481 1.19 -10.98 -22.44
C GLN A 481 2.21 -12.09 -22.72
N GLU A 482 3.49 -11.72 -22.64
CA GLU A 482 4.61 -12.67 -22.73
C GLU A 482 4.41 -13.85 -21.79
N LYS A 483 4.59 -15.06 -22.32
CA LYS A 483 4.39 -16.30 -21.57
C LYS A 483 5.70 -16.74 -20.96
N LEU A 484 5.71 -16.78 -19.63
CA LEU A 484 6.81 -17.35 -18.88
C LEU A 484 6.59 -18.86 -18.72
N VAL A 485 7.65 -19.63 -18.93
CA VAL A 485 7.71 -21.08 -18.71
C VAL A 485 8.59 -21.37 -17.50
N ASP A 486 8.41 -22.51 -16.85
CA ASP A 486 9.32 -22.94 -15.78
C ASP A 486 10.77 -23.09 -16.28
N TYR A 487 11.74 -23.07 -15.36
CA TYR A 487 13.15 -23.14 -15.72
C TYR A 487 13.54 -24.41 -16.49
N ALA A 488 12.92 -25.56 -16.21
CA ALA A 488 13.23 -26.79 -16.93
C ALA A 488 12.83 -26.69 -18.42
N GLN A 489 11.66 -26.13 -18.69
CA GLN A 489 11.20 -25.85 -20.05
C GLN A 489 12.00 -24.72 -20.70
N LEU A 490 12.38 -23.70 -19.93
CA LEU A 490 13.24 -22.59 -20.40
C LEU A 490 14.59 -23.12 -20.88
N GLN A 491 15.24 -24.00 -20.10
CA GLN A 491 16.50 -24.64 -20.48
C GLN A 491 16.39 -25.45 -21.78
N LYS A 492 15.27 -26.16 -21.98
CA LYS A 492 15.01 -26.87 -23.24
C LYS A 492 14.89 -25.91 -24.42
N GLN A 493 14.18 -24.79 -24.24
CA GLN A 493 14.02 -23.77 -25.28
C GLN A 493 15.36 -23.09 -25.63
N THR A 494 16.18 -22.77 -24.63
CA THR A 494 17.50 -22.17 -24.84
C THR A 494 18.47 -23.15 -25.50
N ALA A 495 18.47 -24.42 -25.09
CA ALA A 495 19.30 -25.46 -25.70
C ALA A 495 18.94 -25.69 -27.18
N ALA A 496 17.64 -25.67 -27.53
CA ALA A 496 17.18 -25.75 -28.92
C ALA A 496 17.66 -24.57 -29.80
N LEU A 497 18.01 -23.44 -29.18
CA LEU A 497 18.60 -22.27 -29.84
C LEU A 497 20.14 -22.29 -29.84
N GLY A 498 20.76 -23.36 -29.33
CA GLY A 498 22.22 -23.49 -29.18
C GLY A 498 22.80 -22.67 -28.03
N LEU A 499 21.99 -22.32 -27.01
CA LEU A 499 22.41 -21.54 -25.86
C LEU A 499 22.59 -22.45 -24.64
N ASP A 500 23.76 -22.34 -24.00
CA ASP A 500 24.09 -23.05 -22.76
C ASP A 500 23.63 -22.22 -21.54
N PHE A 501 22.33 -22.24 -21.27
CA PHE A 501 21.73 -21.56 -20.11
C PHE A 501 21.50 -22.57 -18.99
N ASP A 502 22.09 -22.28 -17.83
CA ASP A 502 21.87 -23.01 -16.58
C ASP A 502 21.46 -22.00 -15.48
N PRO A 503 20.23 -22.10 -14.92
CA PRO A 503 19.77 -21.19 -13.88
C PRO A 503 20.61 -21.28 -12.60
N SER A 504 21.32 -22.38 -12.34
CA SER A 504 22.17 -22.55 -11.15
C SER A 504 23.41 -21.65 -11.16
N HIS A 505 23.79 -21.12 -12.32
CA HIS A 505 24.91 -20.19 -12.46
C HIS A 505 24.55 -18.73 -12.15
N TYR A 506 23.28 -18.44 -11.84
CA TYR A 506 22.79 -17.07 -11.64
C TYR A 506 22.31 -16.85 -10.21
N THR A 507 22.68 -15.69 -9.67
CA THR A 507 22.12 -15.13 -8.44
C THR A 507 21.28 -13.90 -8.76
N HIS A 508 20.43 -13.46 -7.82
CA HIS A 508 19.66 -12.23 -7.97
C HIS A 508 20.56 -11.02 -8.30
N GLN A 509 21.69 -10.89 -7.63
CA GLN A 509 22.64 -9.80 -7.84
C GLN A 509 23.29 -9.83 -9.24
N LEU A 510 23.55 -11.02 -9.76
CA LEU A 510 24.11 -11.17 -11.11
C LEU A 510 23.07 -10.82 -12.18
N VAL A 511 21.83 -11.26 -11.99
CA VAL A 511 20.72 -10.97 -12.90
C VAL A 511 20.43 -9.47 -12.96
N ASP A 512 20.46 -8.79 -11.82
CA ASP A 512 20.21 -7.34 -11.73
C ASP A 512 21.40 -6.47 -12.14
N SER A 513 22.56 -7.08 -12.42
CA SER A 513 23.78 -6.32 -12.74
C SER A 513 23.72 -5.66 -14.13
N ASP A 514 24.39 -4.52 -14.26
CA ASP A 514 24.66 -3.88 -15.55
C ASP A 514 26.16 -3.61 -15.71
N SER A 515 26.58 -3.42 -16.96
CA SER A 515 27.95 -3.07 -17.32
C SER A 515 28.04 -1.58 -17.72
N PRO A 516 29.15 -0.89 -17.39
CA PRO A 516 29.33 0.49 -17.81
C PRO A 516 29.41 0.60 -19.34
N ARG A 517 28.93 1.72 -19.88
CA ARG A 517 28.98 2.04 -21.31
C ARG A 517 29.71 3.36 -21.55
N SER A 518 30.53 3.42 -22.59
CA SER A 518 31.11 4.68 -23.06
C SER A 518 30.04 5.62 -23.61
N TYR A 519 30.32 6.92 -23.66
CA TYR A 519 29.40 7.90 -24.25
C TYR A 519 29.01 7.56 -25.70
N VAL A 520 29.97 7.08 -26.50
CA VAL A 520 29.73 6.65 -27.89
C VAL A 520 28.77 5.45 -27.93
N GLN A 521 28.96 4.47 -27.04
CA GLN A 521 28.06 3.31 -26.95
C GLN A 521 26.64 3.74 -26.54
N ARG A 522 26.50 4.66 -25.58
CA ARG A 522 25.19 5.19 -25.16
C ARG A 522 24.46 5.88 -26.30
N ILE A 523 25.16 6.71 -27.09
CA ILE A 523 24.59 7.38 -28.27
C ILE A 523 24.18 6.34 -29.31
N ALA A 524 25.06 5.37 -29.61
CA ALA A 524 24.75 4.31 -30.57
C ALA A 524 23.52 3.50 -30.15
N ASP A 525 23.43 3.07 -28.89
CA ASP A 525 22.28 2.35 -28.35
C ASP A 525 20.99 3.17 -28.45
N TYR A 526 21.08 4.46 -28.12
CA TYR A 526 19.95 5.38 -28.16
C TYR A 526 19.42 5.56 -29.59
N VAL A 527 20.30 5.86 -30.55
CA VAL A 527 19.92 6.15 -31.93
C VAL A 527 19.43 4.91 -32.67
N THR A 528 20.02 3.74 -32.37
CA THR A 528 19.72 2.50 -33.08
C THR A 528 18.69 1.61 -32.38
N ASP A 529 18.31 1.92 -31.12
CA ASP A 529 17.55 1.04 -30.22
C ASP A 529 18.15 -0.38 -30.18
N ASN A 530 19.42 -0.46 -29.78
CA ASN A 530 20.20 -1.71 -29.75
C ASN A 530 20.34 -2.39 -31.12
N GLY A 531 20.60 -1.60 -32.17
CA GLY A 531 20.89 -2.09 -33.52
C GLY A 531 19.66 -2.53 -34.33
N GLN A 532 18.49 -1.93 -34.10
CA GLN A 532 17.21 -2.34 -34.71
C GLN A 532 16.57 -1.27 -35.63
N ARG A 533 16.84 0.02 -35.42
CA ARG A 533 16.10 1.12 -36.08
C ARG A 533 16.59 1.48 -37.49
N PHE A 534 17.90 1.65 -37.68
CA PHE A 534 18.51 2.11 -38.94
C PHE A 534 19.83 1.39 -39.25
N LEU A 535 20.70 1.26 -38.25
CA LEU A 535 21.92 0.45 -38.33
C LEU A 535 21.61 -0.92 -37.73
N HIS A 536 21.44 -1.91 -38.59
CA HIS A 536 21.05 -3.25 -38.16
C HIS A 536 22.25 -4.07 -37.70
N SER A 537 22.13 -4.71 -36.53
CA SER A 537 23.05 -5.74 -36.07
C SER A 537 22.27 -6.90 -35.48
N GLN A 538 22.56 -8.11 -35.97
CA GLN A 538 21.95 -9.34 -35.45
C GLN A 538 22.35 -9.60 -33.99
N GLY A 539 23.51 -9.09 -33.57
CA GLY A 539 24.11 -9.41 -32.29
C GLY A 539 24.55 -10.87 -32.18
N GLU A 540 25.11 -11.24 -31.04
CA GLU A 540 25.60 -12.59 -30.75
C GLU A 540 25.39 -12.97 -29.29
N GLY A 541 25.36 -14.28 -29.02
CA GLY A 541 25.18 -14.83 -27.68
C GLY A 541 23.89 -14.38 -26.99
N TYR A 542 23.88 -14.57 -25.66
CA TYR A 542 22.77 -14.20 -24.80
C TYR A 542 23.21 -13.42 -23.56
N VAL A 543 22.24 -12.89 -22.84
CA VAL A 543 22.36 -12.33 -21.49
C VAL A 543 21.12 -12.73 -20.68
N VAL A 544 21.25 -12.82 -19.36
CA VAL A 544 20.13 -13.02 -18.44
C VAL A 544 19.86 -11.71 -17.72
N ILE A 545 18.60 -11.30 -17.66
CA ILE A 545 18.15 -10.06 -17.00
C ILE A 545 16.86 -10.36 -16.20
N PRO A 546 16.47 -9.52 -15.23
CA PRO A 546 15.22 -9.76 -14.52
C PRO A 546 14.02 -9.59 -15.47
N THR A 547 12.94 -10.34 -15.20
CA THR A 547 11.64 -10.14 -15.86
C THR A 547 10.98 -8.82 -15.48
N ASP A 548 11.50 -8.11 -14.49
CA ASP A 548 10.92 -6.85 -14.07
C ASP A 548 10.80 -5.89 -15.27
N GLY A 549 9.69 -5.15 -15.29
CA GLY A 549 9.38 -4.30 -16.43
C GLY A 549 10.35 -3.14 -16.58
N TRP A 550 10.91 -2.61 -15.49
CA TRP A 550 11.51 -1.28 -15.45
C TRP A 550 13.02 -1.27 -15.67
N SER A 551 13.70 -2.37 -15.37
CA SER A 551 15.13 -2.52 -15.54
C SER A 551 15.53 -2.40 -17.01
N TYR A 552 16.60 -1.63 -17.26
CA TYR A 552 17.24 -1.52 -18.57
C TYR A 552 18.75 -1.68 -18.43
N PRO A 553 19.24 -2.91 -18.18
CA PRO A 553 20.67 -3.19 -18.01
C PRO A 553 21.35 -3.18 -19.38
N ALA A 554 21.57 -1.97 -19.87
CA ALA A 554 21.83 -1.69 -21.26
C ALA A 554 23.27 -2.00 -21.68
N GLY A 555 24.21 -2.01 -20.74
CA GLY A 555 25.58 -2.44 -20.99
C GLY A 555 25.67 -3.91 -21.32
N VAL A 556 24.96 -4.76 -20.57
CA VAL A 556 24.98 -6.22 -20.79
C VAL A 556 24.09 -6.67 -21.95
N ILE A 557 23.02 -5.93 -22.25
CA ILE A 557 22.10 -6.20 -23.38
C ILE A 557 22.68 -5.79 -24.74
N ARG A 558 23.58 -4.79 -24.77
CA ARG A 558 24.13 -4.26 -26.02
C ARG A 558 24.82 -5.37 -26.81
N GLY A 559 24.49 -5.46 -28.10
CA GLY A 559 25.14 -6.41 -29.02
C GLY A 559 24.69 -7.85 -28.86
N LYS A 560 23.72 -8.16 -27.97
CA LYS A 560 23.17 -9.50 -27.82
C LYS A 560 22.15 -9.85 -28.89
N LYS A 561 22.09 -11.14 -29.24
CA LYS A 561 21.05 -11.71 -30.11
C LYS A 561 19.85 -12.20 -29.30
N TYR A 562 20.11 -12.80 -28.15
CA TYR A 562 19.08 -13.32 -27.25
C TYR A 562 19.14 -12.63 -25.87
N ILE A 563 17.98 -12.48 -25.25
CA ILE A 563 17.84 -12.04 -23.86
C ILE A 563 16.96 -13.08 -23.18
N ILE A 564 17.47 -13.71 -22.13
CA ILE A 564 16.70 -14.60 -21.28
C ILE A 564 16.22 -13.76 -20.11
N VAL A 565 14.90 -13.62 -19.97
CA VAL A 565 14.31 -12.95 -18.83
C VAL A 565 13.93 -13.98 -17.78
N VAL A 566 14.29 -13.76 -16.53
CA VAL A 566 13.97 -14.67 -15.42
C VAL A 566 13.26 -13.95 -14.27
N ASP A 567 12.23 -14.61 -13.74
CA ASP A 567 11.56 -14.28 -12.49
C ASP A 567 12.03 -15.26 -11.44
N TRP A 568 12.83 -14.76 -10.50
CA TRP A 568 13.36 -15.55 -9.39
C TRP A 568 12.26 -16.11 -8.48
N TYR A 569 11.21 -15.34 -8.21
CA TYR A 569 10.18 -15.69 -7.24
C TYR A 569 9.29 -16.82 -7.74
N SER A 570 8.89 -16.76 -9.02
CA SER A 570 8.06 -17.81 -9.62
C SER A 570 8.86 -18.93 -10.28
N GLN A 571 10.20 -18.81 -10.35
CA GLN A 571 11.11 -19.72 -11.06
C GLN A 571 10.69 -19.94 -12.52
N LYS A 572 10.31 -18.85 -13.18
CA LYS A 572 9.86 -18.85 -14.57
C LYS A 572 10.65 -17.85 -15.39
N GLY A 573 10.65 -18.02 -16.70
CA GLY A 573 11.29 -17.08 -17.60
C GLY A 573 10.85 -17.22 -19.04
N ALA A 574 11.44 -16.41 -19.90
CA ALA A 574 11.19 -16.46 -21.34
C ALA A 574 12.47 -16.12 -22.10
N VAL A 575 12.59 -16.63 -23.32
CA VAL A 575 13.66 -16.25 -24.25
C VAL A 575 13.11 -15.21 -25.22
N ARG A 576 13.78 -14.07 -25.30
CA ARG A 576 13.54 -13.03 -26.28
C ARG A 576 14.64 -13.05 -27.33
N GLN A 577 14.26 -12.99 -28.59
CA GLN A 577 15.18 -12.96 -29.71
C GLN A 577 15.05 -11.63 -30.44
N LYS A 578 16.18 -11.01 -30.79
CA LYS A 578 16.18 -9.81 -31.62
C LYS A 578 15.53 -10.09 -32.98
N ASP A 579 14.56 -9.26 -33.34
CA ASP A 579 13.79 -9.35 -34.57
C ASP A 579 13.50 -7.95 -35.14
N ILE A 580 14.22 -7.61 -36.20
CA ILE A 580 14.12 -6.30 -36.87
C ILE A 580 12.76 -6.12 -37.55
N GLN A 581 12.14 -7.21 -38.02
CA GLN A 581 10.84 -7.13 -38.70
C GLN A 581 9.75 -6.76 -37.69
N GLN A 582 9.72 -7.45 -36.54
CA GLN A 582 8.80 -7.11 -35.45
C GLN A 582 9.03 -5.69 -34.93
N PHE A 583 10.29 -5.27 -34.80
CA PHE A 583 10.62 -3.89 -34.43
C PHE A 583 9.99 -2.87 -35.39
N LYS A 584 10.15 -3.07 -36.72
CA LYS A 584 9.62 -2.17 -37.74
C LYS A 584 8.08 -2.12 -37.73
N GLU A 585 7.43 -3.26 -37.56
CA GLU A 585 5.97 -3.36 -37.45
C GLU A 585 5.43 -2.58 -36.26
N ILE A 586 6.02 -2.76 -35.07
CA ILE A 586 5.63 -2.05 -33.85
C ILE A 586 5.86 -0.55 -34.00
N GLN A 587 7.00 -0.14 -34.57
CA GLN A 587 7.28 1.28 -34.85
C GLN A 587 6.31 1.89 -35.88
N ALA A 588 5.89 1.13 -36.88
CA ALA A 588 4.87 1.57 -37.84
C ALA A 588 3.50 1.74 -37.16
N ARG A 589 3.09 0.75 -36.35
CA ARG A 589 1.87 0.79 -35.55
C ARG A 589 1.85 1.99 -34.60
N TYR A 590 2.90 2.17 -33.80
CA TYR A 590 3.06 3.31 -32.90
C TYR A 590 2.96 4.67 -33.62
N ARG A 591 3.64 4.83 -34.76
CA ARG A 591 3.59 6.07 -35.55
C ARG A 591 2.18 6.36 -36.09
N ARG A 592 1.46 5.33 -36.54
CA ARG A 592 0.07 5.44 -37.00
C ARG A 592 -0.83 5.92 -35.85
N ASP A 593 -0.72 5.29 -34.68
CA ASP A 593 -1.58 5.60 -33.54
C ASP A 593 -1.28 7.00 -32.99
N MET A 594 0.00 7.39 -32.94
CA MET A 594 0.42 8.74 -32.55
C MET A 594 -0.07 9.81 -33.54
N LYS A 595 -0.08 9.51 -34.86
CA LYS A 595 -0.66 10.41 -35.87
C LYS A 595 -2.16 10.58 -35.64
N TYR A 596 -2.88 9.50 -35.35
CA TYR A 596 -4.30 9.56 -35.04
C TYR A 596 -4.55 10.37 -33.76
N PHE A 597 -3.83 10.09 -32.68
CA PHE A 597 -3.93 10.82 -31.42
C PHE A 597 -3.76 12.33 -31.62
N LYS A 598 -2.66 12.76 -32.27
CA LYS A 598 -2.39 14.18 -32.53
C LYS A 598 -3.49 14.87 -33.35
N ALA A 599 -4.13 14.14 -34.26
CA ALA A 599 -5.23 14.66 -35.06
C ALA A 599 -6.55 14.79 -34.27
N HIS A 600 -6.76 13.97 -33.23
CA HIS A 600 -8.04 13.86 -32.51
C HIS A 600 -7.96 14.22 -31.02
N GLU A 601 -6.81 14.68 -30.52
CA GLU A 601 -6.57 14.90 -29.09
C GLU A 601 -7.64 15.78 -28.44
N LYS A 602 -7.95 16.93 -29.06
CA LYS A 602 -8.96 17.87 -28.54
C LYS A 602 -10.35 17.23 -28.45
N GLN A 603 -10.72 16.43 -29.46
CA GLN A 603 -12.00 15.72 -29.49
C GLN A 603 -12.04 14.62 -28.43
N LEU A 604 -10.95 13.86 -28.27
CA LEU A 604 -10.83 12.82 -27.23
C LEU A 604 -10.96 13.44 -25.84
N ARG A 605 -10.23 14.53 -25.58
CA ARG A 605 -10.29 15.27 -24.30
C ARG A 605 -11.72 15.71 -23.99
N ALA A 606 -12.38 16.40 -24.92
CA ALA A 606 -13.75 16.84 -24.73
C ALA A 606 -14.73 15.69 -24.46
N ARG A 607 -14.59 14.55 -25.17
CA ARG A 607 -15.43 13.36 -24.95
C ARG A 607 -15.22 12.76 -23.55
N TYR A 608 -13.97 12.55 -23.15
CA TYR A 608 -13.66 11.99 -21.84
C TYR A 608 -14.09 12.92 -20.70
N GLU A 609 -13.80 14.21 -20.78
CA GLU A 609 -14.24 15.21 -19.79
C GLU A 609 -15.77 15.23 -19.66
N ALA A 610 -16.50 15.21 -20.78
CA ALA A 610 -17.96 15.16 -20.79
C ALA A 610 -18.53 13.88 -20.17
N SER A 611 -17.76 12.78 -20.16
CA SER A 611 -18.20 11.52 -19.57
C SER A 611 -18.06 11.46 -18.04
N ARG A 612 -17.25 12.36 -17.44
CA ARG A 612 -16.87 12.34 -16.03
C ARG A 612 -18.06 12.18 -15.10
N SER A 613 -19.05 13.08 -15.20
CA SER A 613 -20.20 13.11 -14.29
C SER A 613 -21.00 11.80 -14.32
N ARG A 614 -21.08 11.15 -15.50
CA ARG A 614 -21.72 9.85 -15.64
C ARG A 614 -20.90 8.76 -14.97
N VAL A 615 -19.63 8.59 -15.36
CA VAL A 615 -18.81 7.43 -14.95
C VAL A 615 -18.40 7.43 -13.47
N THR A 616 -18.47 8.57 -12.79
CA THR A 616 -18.26 8.67 -11.33
C THR A 616 -19.57 8.73 -10.53
N SER A 617 -20.73 8.66 -11.19
CA SER A 617 -22.03 8.76 -10.50
C SER A 617 -22.41 7.46 -9.79
N LEU A 618 -23.23 7.60 -8.74
CA LEU A 618 -23.88 6.47 -8.09
C LEU A 618 -24.78 5.69 -9.06
N GLU A 619 -25.56 6.39 -9.90
CA GLU A 619 -26.46 5.77 -10.88
C GLU A 619 -25.70 4.85 -11.85
N PHE A 620 -24.59 5.33 -12.41
CA PHE A 620 -23.76 4.54 -13.31
C PHE A 620 -23.26 3.27 -12.62
N TRP A 621 -22.73 3.38 -11.39
CA TRP A 621 -22.19 2.23 -10.68
C TRP A 621 -23.26 1.24 -10.24
N LYS A 622 -24.44 1.70 -9.79
CA LYS A 622 -25.56 0.80 -9.48
C LYS A 622 -25.98 0.01 -10.72
N ASN A 623 -26.07 0.65 -11.88
CA ASN A 623 -26.32 -0.04 -13.15
C ASN A 623 -25.18 -1.02 -13.54
N TYR A 624 -23.93 -0.57 -13.41
CA TYR A 624 -22.75 -1.37 -13.76
C TYR A 624 -22.65 -2.63 -12.90
N LEU A 625 -23.00 -2.54 -11.62
CA LEU A 625 -22.93 -3.60 -10.62
C LEU A 625 -24.21 -4.44 -10.49
N ASP A 626 -25.26 -4.15 -11.25
CA ASP A 626 -26.59 -4.77 -11.11
C ASP A 626 -27.19 -4.60 -9.70
N MET A 627 -27.01 -3.43 -9.10
CA MET A 627 -27.62 -3.05 -7.83
C MET A 627 -29.02 -2.47 -8.04
N LYS A 628 -29.92 -2.77 -7.10
CA LYS A 628 -31.29 -2.25 -7.11
C LYS A 628 -31.39 -0.83 -6.57
#